data_AF-A0A1F8ZX40-F1
#
_entry.id   AF-A0A1F8ZX40-F1
#
_cell.length_a   1.000
_cell.length_b   1.000
_cell.length_c   1.000
_cell.angle_alpha   90.00
_cell.angle_beta   90.00
_cell.angle_gamma   90.00
#
_symmetry.space_group_name_H-M   'P 1'
#
loop_
_entity.id
_entity.type
_entity.pdbx_description
1 polymer ?
#
loop_
_entity_poly.entity_id
_entity_poly.type
_entity_poly.pdbx_seq_one_letter_code
_entity_poly.pdbx_strand_id
1 'polypeptide(L)'
;MTTTLKSKNVEQLLAEADELVQKIHSEYIEDLEEGHRFQFEKHAQRLQEIKSTVQAKPDEKGTIESFSTAEGMHEAIVDIVKAMKDLTSFLT
;
A
#
# COMPACT_ATOMS: atom_id res chain seq x y z
N MET A 1 5.83 19.64 20.50
CA MET A 1 6.16 18.38 19.80
C MET A 1 5.03 18.10 18.81
N THR A 2 5.13 18.66 17.60
CA THR A 2 4.04 18.77 16.63
C THR A 2 4.01 17.55 15.70
N THR A 3 3.03 16.67 15.93
CA THR A 3 2.33 15.84 14.93
C THR A 3 3.02 15.65 13.56
N THR A 4 3.97 14.71 13.49
CA THR A 4 4.65 14.27 12.24
C THR A 4 3.74 13.47 11.28
N LEU A 5 2.41 13.62 11.39
CA LEU A 5 1.45 13.14 10.38
C LEU A 5 1.09 14.26 9.39
N LYS A 6 1.91 15.32 9.33
CA LYS A 6 1.71 16.47 8.46
C LYS A 6 2.28 16.14 7.07
N SER A 7 1.38 15.78 6.15
CA SER A 7 1.60 15.81 4.70
C SER A 7 2.67 14.84 4.16
N LYS A 8 2.60 13.53 4.47
CA LYS A 8 3.36 12.56 3.66
C LYS A 8 2.84 12.61 2.22
N ASN A 9 3.72 12.87 1.26
CA ASN A 9 3.35 12.83 -0.15
C ASN A 9 3.05 11.38 -0.58
N VAL A 10 2.28 11.22 -1.66
CA VAL A 10 1.93 9.92 -2.25
C VAL A 10 3.17 9.03 -2.42
N GLU A 11 4.29 9.60 -2.85
CA GLU A 11 5.56 8.87 -3.01
C GLU A 11 6.12 8.34 -1.69
N GLN A 12 6.03 9.10 -0.59
CA GLN A 12 6.50 8.66 0.72
C GLN A 12 5.61 7.56 1.31
N LEU A 13 4.30 7.64 1.07
CA LEU A 13 3.36 6.59 1.48
C LEU A 13 3.56 5.32 0.67
N LEU A 14 3.81 5.45 -0.65
CA LEU A 14 4.14 4.32 -1.51
C LEU A 14 5.42 3.62 -1.04
N ALA A 15 6.48 4.38 -0.74
CA ALA A 15 7.72 3.83 -0.22
C ALA A 15 7.49 3.09 1.12
N GLU A 16 6.76 3.71 2.07
CA GLU A 16 6.45 3.07 3.35
C GLU A 16 5.64 1.78 3.16
N ALA A 17 4.67 1.77 2.24
CA ALA A 17 3.89 0.58 1.93
C ALA A 17 4.75 -0.53 1.29
N ASP A 18 5.67 -0.17 0.39
CA ASP A 18 6.59 -1.10 -0.29
C ASP A 18 7.56 -1.75 0.72
N GLU A 19 8.09 -0.96 1.66
CA GLU A 19 8.92 -1.47 2.76
C GLU A 19 8.15 -2.46 3.65
N LEU A 20 6.90 -2.16 3.99
CA LEU A 20 6.05 -3.08 4.75
C LEU A 20 5.77 -4.38 4.00
N VAL A 21 5.50 -4.30 2.69
CA VAL A 21 5.33 -5.48 1.83
C VAL A 21 6.58 -6.34 1.87
N GLN A 22 7.76 -5.76 1.70
CA GLN A 22 9.01 -6.51 1.74
C GLN A 22 9.26 -7.14 3.10
N LYS A 23 8.99 -6.41 4.18
CA LYS A 23 9.15 -6.91 5.55
C LYS A 23 8.25 -8.11 5.80
N ILE A 24 6.96 -7.99 5.50
CA ILE A 24 5.98 -9.07 5.66
C ILE A 24 6.35 -10.27 4.78
N HIS A 25 6.72 -10.02 3.53
CA HIS A 25 7.10 -11.08 2.61
C HIS A 25 8.39 -11.81 3.05
N SER A 26 9.35 -11.10 3.66
CA SER A 26 10.64 -11.69 4.04
C SER A 26 10.64 -12.34 5.41
N GLU A 27 9.90 -11.78 6.38
CA GLU A 27 9.99 -12.19 7.78
C GLU A 27 8.76 -12.98 8.25
N TYR A 28 7.61 -12.84 7.59
CA TYR A 28 6.34 -13.33 8.15
C TYR A 28 5.44 -14.08 7.16
N ILE A 29 5.78 -14.16 5.88
CA ILE A 29 4.91 -14.80 4.86
C ILE A 29 4.67 -16.28 5.11
N GLU A 30 5.64 -16.95 5.74
CA GLU A 30 5.58 -18.38 6.08
C GLU A 30 4.77 -18.62 7.36
N ASP A 31 4.76 -17.64 8.28
CA ASP A 31 4.01 -17.67 9.54
C ASP A 31 2.58 -17.13 9.43
N LEU A 32 2.24 -16.52 8.29
CA LEU A 32 0.90 -15.99 8.03
C LEU A 32 -0.10 -17.10 7.72
N GLU A 33 -1.21 -17.13 8.47
CA GLU A 33 -2.37 -17.96 8.13
C GLU A 33 -2.87 -17.65 6.71
N GLU A 34 -3.39 -18.66 6.02
CA GLU A 34 -3.81 -18.55 4.61
C GLU A 34 -4.77 -17.37 4.35
N GLY A 35 -5.70 -17.11 5.29
CA GLY A 35 -6.62 -15.95 5.20
C GLY A 35 -5.91 -14.60 5.33
N HIS A 36 -4.94 -14.49 6.21
CA HIS A 36 -4.13 -13.28 6.39
C HIS A 36 -3.15 -13.07 5.22
N ARG A 37 -2.58 -14.15 4.70
CA ARG A 37 -1.74 -14.15 3.50
C ARG A 37 -2.53 -13.70 2.27
N PHE A 38 -3.74 -14.21 2.06
CA PHE A 38 -4.60 -13.78 0.95
C PHE A 38 -4.92 -12.28 1.00
N GLN A 39 -5.23 -11.76 2.19
CA GLN A 39 -5.48 -10.34 2.40
C GLN A 39 -4.22 -9.50 2.14
N PHE A 40 -3.06 -9.97 2.60
CA PHE A 40 -1.77 -9.35 2.31
C PHE A 40 -1.51 -9.27 0.80
N GLU A 41 -1.66 -10.37 0.07
CA GLU A 41 -1.44 -10.42 -1.38
C GLU A 41 -2.38 -9.46 -2.12
N LYS A 42 -3.64 -9.36 -1.71
CA LYS A 42 -4.60 -8.39 -2.26
C LYS A 42 -4.15 -6.94 -2.04
N HIS A 43 -3.67 -6.61 -0.84
CA HIS A 43 -3.16 -5.27 -0.54
C HIS A 43 -1.85 -4.97 -1.29
N ALA A 44 -0.95 -5.94 -1.43
CA ALA A 44 0.29 -5.82 -2.19
C ALA A 44 0.02 -5.62 -3.70
N GLN A 45 -0.92 -6.36 -4.27
CA GLN A 45 -1.34 -6.18 -5.67
C GLN A 45 -1.93 -4.79 -5.89
N ARG A 46 -2.83 -4.35 -5.01
CA ARG A 46 -3.43 -3.01 -5.08
C ARG A 46 -2.38 -1.90 -5.00
N LEU A 47 -1.35 -2.09 -4.17
CA LEU A 47 -0.23 -1.15 -4.07
C LEU A 47 0.55 -1.08 -5.39
N GLN A 48 0.81 -2.22 -6.04
CA GLN A 48 1.46 -2.28 -7.35
C GLN A 48 0.66 -1.58 -8.45
N GLU A 49 -0.68 -1.72 -8.44
CA GLU A 49 -1.56 -1.00 -9.36
C GLU A 49 -1.46 0.52 -9.17
N ILE A 50 -1.50 1.00 -7.91
CA ILE A 50 -1.35 2.43 -7.61
C ILE A 50 0.04 2.93 -7.99
N LYS A 51 1.09 2.17 -7.67
CA LYS A 51 2.48 2.48 -8.03
C LYS A 51 2.69 2.53 -9.55
N SER A 52 2.04 1.64 -10.29
CA SER A 52 2.05 1.65 -11.76
C SER A 52 1.27 2.85 -12.29
N THR A 53 0.16 3.23 -11.66
CA THR A 53 -0.64 4.41 -12.05
C THR A 53 0.12 5.72 -11.83
N VAL A 54 0.85 5.82 -10.71
CA VAL A 54 1.65 7.01 -10.36
C VAL A 54 2.87 7.14 -11.28
N GLN A 55 3.46 6.02 -11.71
CA GLN A 55 4.61 6.02 -12.62
C GLN A 55 4.24 6.04 -14.11
N ALA A 56 3.08 5.49 -14.47
CA ALA A 56 2.53 5.59 -15.81
C ALA A 56 2.15 7.05 -16.07
N LYS A 57 2.79 7.66 -17.06
CA LYS A 57 2.41 8.97 -17.55
C LYS A 57 0.92 8.97 -17.93
N PRO A 58 0.20 10.09 -17.85
CA PRO A 58 -1.26 10.17 -18.05
C PRO A 58 -1.77 9.79 -19.46
N ASP A 59 -0.90 9.30 -20.35
CA ASP A 59 -1.21 8.99 -21.75
C ASP A 59 -1.92 7.65 -21.94
N GLU A 60 -1.78 6.69 -21.03
CA GLU A 60 -2.42 5.37 -21.18
C GLU A 60 -3.70 5.26 -20.36
N LYS A 61 -4.72 5.97 -20.85
CA LYS A 61 -6.10 5.95 -20.36
C LYS A 61 -6.76 4.62 -20.72
N GLY A 62 -6.34 3.53 -20.07
CA GLY A 62 -6.75 2.18 -20.43
C GLY A 62 -7.51 1.37 -19.37
N THR A 63 -7.28 1.56 -18.06
CA THR A 63 -7.79 0.57 -17.08
C THR A 63 -8.04 1.10 -15.67
N ILE A 64 -8.16 2.42 -15.48
CA ILE A 64 -8.11 3.00 -14.12
C ILE A 64 -9.22 4.02 -13.90
N GLU A 65 -10.46 3.67 -14.27
CA GLU A 65 -11.64 4.51 -14.03
C GLU A 65 -11.95 4.71 -12.52
N SER A 66 -11.33 3.93 -11.63
CA SER A 66 -11.63 3.93 -10.19
C SER A 66 -10.75 4.84 -9.32
N PHE A 67 -9.64 5.40 -9.82
CA PHE A 67 -8.74 6.26 -9.04
C PHE A 67 -8.78 7.72 -9.50
N SER A 68 -9.95 8.21 -9.94
CA SER A 68 -10.12 9.47 -10.68
C SER A 68 -9.68 10.78 -9.98
N THR A 69 -9.11 10.74 -8.76
CA THR A 69 -8.55 11.91 -8.09
C THR A 69 -7.29 11.53 -7.28
N ALA A 70 -6.27 12.39 -7.28
CA ALA A 70 -5.05 12.23 -6.46
C ALA A 70 -5.35 12.05 -4.95
N GLU A 71 -6.46 12.61 -4.47
CA GLU A 71 -6.95 12.46 -3.09
C GLU A 71 -7.42 11.01 -2.80
N GLY A 72 -8.10 10.35 -3.76
CA GLY A 72 -8.50 8.95 -3.63
C GLY A 72 -7.33 7.97 -3.68
N MET A 73 -6.27 8.30 -4.43
CA MET A 73 -5.02 7.51 -4.42
C MET A 73 -4.31 7.63 -3.07
N HIS A 74 -4.24 8.83 -2.50
CA HIS A 74 -3.64 9.05 -1.19
C HIS A 74 -4.35 8.22 -0.11
N GLU A 75 -5.68 8.28 -0.09
CA GLU A 75 -6.49 7.54 0.89
C GLU A 75 -6.35 6.02 0.72
N ALA A 76 -6.29 5.52 -0.52
CA ALA A 76 -6.06 4.10 -0.80
C ALA A 76 -4.69 3.61 -0.32
N ILE A 77 -3.63 4.41 -0.47
CA ILE A 77 -2.30 4.02 0.02
C ILE A 77 -2.27 4.06 1.55
N VAL A 78 -2.89 5.05 2.19
CA VAL A 78 -3.00 5.12 3.66
C VAL A 78 -3.73 3.89 4.22
N ASP A 79 -4.82 3.45 3.57
CA ASP A 79 -5.56 2.24 3.95
C ASP A 79 -4.69 0.98 3.84
N ILE A 80 -3.93 0.85 2.74
CA ILE A 80 -2.99 -0.26 2.54
C ILE A 80 -1.90 -0.26 3.63
N VAL A 81 -1.26 0.88 3.88
CA VAL A 81 -0.23 1.02 4.93
C VAL A 81 -0.78 0.63 6.30
N LYS A 82 -2.01 1.05 6.60
CA LYS A 82 -2.67 0.73 7.87
C LYS A 82 -2.94 -0.77 7.99
N ALA A 83 -3.50 -1.40 6.96
CA ALA A 83 -3.76 -2.84 6.94
C ALA A 83 -2.47 -3.66 7.08
N MET A 84 -1.40 -3.26 6.38
CA MET A 84 -0.09 -3.92 6.48
C MET A 84 0.50 -3.81 7.90
N LYS A 85 0.43 -2.62 8.52
CA LYS A 85 0.89 -2.42 9.91
C LYS A 85 0.09 -3.25 10.90
N ASP A 86 -1.24 -3.28 10.74
CA ASP A 86 -2.14 -4.08 11.57
C ASP A 86 -1.75 -5.57 11.49
N LEU A 87 -1.55 -6.08 10.26
CA LEU A 87 -1.06 -7.44 10.01
C LEU A 87 0.28 -7.71 10.72
N THR A 88 1.23 -6.79 10.60
CA THR A 88 2.55 -6.93 11.23
C THR A 88 2.45 -6.91 12.76
N SER A 89 1.47 -6.17 13.31
CA SER A 89 1.20 -6.11 14.75
C SER A 89 0.59 -7.38 15.32
N PHE A 90 -0.06 -8.21 14.50
CA PHE A 90 -0.51 -9.55 14.90
C PHE A 90 0.63 -10.58 14.91
N LEU A 91 1.72 -10.28 14.23
CA LEU A 91 2.87 -11.17 14.04
C LEU A 91 4.03 -10.88 15.02
N THR A 92 3.92 -9.83 15.85
CA THR A 92 4.93 -9.40 16.85
C THR A 92 4.35 -9.45 18.26
#